data_AF-A0A2E6YHB4-F1
#
_entry.id   AF-A0A2E6YHB4-F1
#
_cell.length_a   1.000
_cell.length_b   1.000
_cell.length_c   1.000
_cell.angle_alpha   90.00
_cell.angle_beta   90.00
_cell.angle_gamma   90.00
#
_symmetry.space_group_name_H-M   'P 1'
#
loop_
_entity.id
_entity.type
_entity.pdbx_description
1 polymer ?
#
loop_
_entity_poly.entity_id
_entity_poly.type
_entity_poly.pdbx_seq_one_letter_code
_entity_poly.pdbx_strand_id
1 'polypeptide(L)'
;MNKKLLSLTISVIFLSNNAYSESDFLAIIKPDKNLYLFEEVNIDDGTDTDNDGLTDYEEIREGTDPNNPDTDNDGLEDGEEVDLGTDPNNPDTDNDGLEDGEEVDL
;
A
#
# COMPACT_ATOMS: atom_id res chain seq x y z
N MET A 1 -4.63 -22.71 -28.13
CA MET A 1 -4.55 -23.55 -26.91
C MET A 1 -4.59 -22.61 -25.72
N ASN A 2 -5.71 -22.60 -24.99
CA ASN A 2 -5.90 -21.72 -23.84
C ASN A 2 -4.89 -22.09 -22.75
N LYS A 3 -3.95 -21.19 -22.45
CA LYS A 3 -3.14 -21.30 -21.24
C LYS A 3 -4.08 -21.01 -20.08
N LYS A 4 -4.61 -22.08 -19.50
CA LYS A 4 -5.29 -22.03 -18.20
C LYS A 4 -4.27 -21.40 -17.25
N LEU A 5 -4.49 -20.14 -16.84
CA LEU A 5 -3.86 -19.65 -15.61
C LEU A 5 -4.35 -20.62 -14.53
N LEU A 6 -3.47 -21.46 -14.02
CA LEU A 6 -3.72 -22.06 -12.71
C LEU A 6 -3.63 -20.88 -11.74
N SER A 7 -4.79 -20.33 -11.38
CA SER A 7 -4.96 -19.59 -10.15
C SER A 7 -4.51 -20.53 -9.04
N LEU A 8 -3.25 -20.39 -8.63
CA LEU A 8 -2.74 -21.07 -7.47
C LEU A 8 -3.15 -20.16 -6.32
N THR A 9 -4.34 -20.39 -5.78
CA THR A 9 -4.70 -19.90 -4.46
C THR A 9 -3.70 -20.53 -3.51
N ILE A 10 -2.63 -19.81 -3.19
CA ILE A 10 -1.69 -20.21 -2.16
C ILE A 10 -2.44 -19.96 -0.85
N SER A 11 -3.30 -20.91 -0.48
CA SER A 11 -3.80 -21.03 0.87
C SER A 11 -2.61 -21.42 1.74
N VAL A 12 -1.85 -20.43 2.21
CA VAL A 12 -0.83 -20.64 3.23
C VAL A 12 -1.57 -20.98 4.52
N ILE A 13 -1.76 -22.29 4.72
CA ILE A 13 -2.30 -22.84 5.96
C ILE A 13 -1.30 -22.56 7.07
N PHE A 14 -1.68 -21.63 7.96
CA PHE A 14 -1.43 -21.62 9.41
C PHE A 14 -0.32 -22.58 9.90
N LEU A 15 0.87 -22.04 10.15
CA LEU A 15 1.79 -22.63 11.12
C LEU A 15 1.75 -21.78 12.40
N SER A 16 1.21 -22.43 13.44
CA SER A 16 0.91 -21.93 14.77
C SER A 16 2.01 -21.04 15.38
N ASN A 17 1.57 -19.88 15.90
CA ASN A 17 2.17 -19.09 16.98
C ASN A 17 2.84 -17.75 16.67
N ASN A 18 2.69 -17.15 15.50
CA ASN A 18 3.00 -15.72 15.36
C ASN A 18 1.99 -15.01 14.45
N ALA A 19 1.61 -13.81 14.86
CA ALA A 19 0.61 -12.95 14.26
C ALA A 19 1.19 -12.25 13.02
N TYR A 20 1.21 -12.94 11.89
CA TYR A 20 1.63 -12.33 10.62
C TYR A 20 0.41 -11.95 9.77
N SER A 21 0.47 -10.77 9.15
CA SER A 21 -0.55 -10.26 8.25
C SER A 21 -0.52 -11.03 6.92
N GLU A 22 -1.65 -11.12 6.22
CA GLU A 22 -1.75 -11.87 4.93
C GLU A 22 -0.88 -11.25 3.81
N SER A 23 -0.32 -10.06 4.02
CA SER A 23 0.47 -9.26 3.06
C SER A 23 1.97 -9.56 3.01
N ASP A 24 2.54 -10.32 3.95
CA ASP A 24 3.97 -10.15 4.30
C ASP A 24 4.95 -11.13 3.63
N PHE A 25 4.57 -11.80 2.54
CA PHE A 25 5.42 -12.85 1.94
C PHE A 25 5.83 -12.56 0.48
N LEU A 26 7.12 -12.27 0.27
CA LEU A 26 7.73 -12.36 -1.07
C LEU A 26 8.13 -13.81 -1.39
N ALA A 27 7.53 -14.34 -2.44
CA ALA A 27 7.80 -15.65 -2.99
C ALA A 27 8.54 -15.51 -4.33
N ILE A 28 9.80 -15.97 -4.41
CA ILE A 28 10.51 -16.04 -5.71
C ILE A 28 10.60 -17.50 -6.14
N ILE A 29 10.12 -17.77 -7.36
CA ILE A 29 10.34 -19.04 -8.06
C ILE A 29 11.66 -18.92 -8.82
N LYS A 30 12.68 -19.65 -8.37
CA LYS A 30 13.97 -19.70 -9.07
C LYS A 30 13.93 -20.69 -10.26
N PRO A 31 14.93 -20.68 -11.16
CA PRO A 31 14.98 -21.57 -12.34
C PRO A 31 14.95 -23.06 -12.02
N ASP A 32 15.31 -23.45 -10.79
CA ASP A 32 15.21 -24.81 -10.28
C ASP A 32 13.78 -25.21 -9.85
N LYS A 33 12.81 -24.30 -9.99
CA LYS A 33 11.39 -24.45 -9.63
C LYS A 33 11.14 -24.69 -8.14
N ASN A 34 12.14 -24.42 -7.31
CA ASN A 34 11.94 -24.38 -5.87
C ASN A 34 11.38 -23.00 -5.50
N LEU A 35 10.43 -23.02 -4.56
CA LEU A 35 9.92 -21.82 -3.95
C LEU A 35 10.85 -21.45 -2.80
N TYR A 36 11.50 -20.31 -2.92
CA TYR A 36 12.34 -19.76 -1.86
C TYR A 36 11.53 -18.73 -1.11
N LEU A 37 11.17 -19.06 0.13
CA LEU A 37 10.62 -18.13 1.09
C LEU A 37 11.79 -17.45 1.79
N PHE A 38 11.92 -16.15 1.65
CA PHE A 38 12.93 -15.37 2.36
C PHE A 38 12.31 -14.89 3.67
N GLU A 39 13.05 -15.00 4.77
CA GLU A 39 12.68 -14.34 6.02
C GLU A 39 12.63 -12.83 5.74
N GLU A 40 11.48 -12.22 6.03
CA GLU A 40 11.18 -10.78 6.11
C GLU A 40 12.25 -9.87 5.47
N VAL A 41 12.07 -9.53 4.18
CA VAL A 41 12.73 -8.34 3.66
C VAL A 41 11.84 -7.18 4.04
N ASN A 42 12.18 -6.48 5.13
CA ASN A 42 11.59 -5.16 5.38
C ASN A 42 12.13 -4.24 4.28
N ILE A 43 11.32 -3.96 3.26
CA ILE A 43 11.71 -3.11 2.12
C ILE A 43 11.53 -1.63 2.48
N ASP A 44 10.75 -1.34 3.52
CA ASP A 44 10.68 -0.03 4.14
C ASP A 44 12.04 0.31 4.79
N ASP A 45 12.78 1.22 4.16
CA ASP A 45 14.01 1.79 4.68
C ASP A 45 13.78 3.12 5.42
N GLY A 46 12.52 3.50 5.62
CA GLY A 46 12.09 4.75 6.24
C GLY A 46 12.35 5.97 5.35
N THR A 47 12.56 5.77 4.05
CA THR A 47 12.62 6.88 3.10
C THR A 47 11.23 7.45 2.92
N ASP A 48 11.15 8.77 3.03
CA ASP A 48 9.98 9.61 2.82
C ASP A 48 10.49 10.76 1.93
N THR A 49 10.21 10.64 0.64
CA THR A 49 10.90 11.43 -0.39
C THR A 49 10.33 12.86 -0.51
N ASP A 50 9.03 13.04 -0.31
CA ASP A 50 8.36 14.34 -0.36
C ASP A 50 8.04 14.95 1.02
N ASN A 51 8.19 14.18 2.11
CA ASN A 51 8.06 14.60 3.51
C ASN A 51 6.62 14.92 3.93
N ASP A 52 5.65 14.14 3.44
CA ASP A 52 4.22 14.26 3.75
C ASP A 52 3.79 13.43 4.99
N GLY A 53 4.69 12.58 5.51
CA GLY A 53 4.45 11.73 6.66
C GLY A 53 4.21 10.25 6.35
N LEU A 54 4.15 9.87 5.08
CA LEU A 54 4.20 8.48 4.61
C LEU A 54 5.60 8.14 4.10
N THR A 55 6.04 6.91 4.33
CA THR A 55 7.24 6.40 3.65
C THR A 55 6.92 6.05 2.20
N ASP A 56 7.91 6.11 1.29
CA ASP A 56 7.78 5.69 -0.11
C ASP A 56 7.16 4.27 -0.23
N TYR A 57 7.42 3.40 0.76
CA TYR A 57 6.85 2.07 0.83
C TYR A 57 5.36 2.07 1.19
N GLU A 58 4.96 2.89 2.15
CA GLU A 58 3.55 3.09 2.52
C GLU A 58 2.77 3.71 1.37
N GLU A 59 3.34 4.71 0.70
CA GLU A 59 2.74 5.35 -0.48
C GLU A 59 2.49 4.36 -1.62
N ILE A 60 3.47 3.51 -1.94
CA ILE A 60 3.29 2.44 -2.94
C ILE A 60 2.15 1.48 -2.54
N ARG A 61 1.91 1.28 -1.23
CA ARG A 61 0.85 0.40 -0.71
C ARG A 61 -0.52 1.07 -0.78
N GLU A 62 -0.60 2.35 -0.45
CA GLU A 62 -1.84 3.15 -0.51
C GLU A 62 -2.18 3.57 -1.96
N GLY A 63 -1.19 3.56 -2.86
CA GLY A 63 -1.37 3.86 -4.28
C GLY A 63 -1.02 5.30 -4.68
N THR A 64 -0.41 6.06 -3.77
CA THR A 64 0.01 7.46 -3.95
C THR A 64 1.36 7.58 -4.67
N ASP A 65 1.81 8.80 -4.99
CA ASP A 65 3.09 9.06 -5.69
C ASP A 65 4.19 9.51 -4.71
N PRO A 66 5.26 8.71 -4.50
CA PRO A 66 6.40 9.03 -3.61
C PRO A 66 7.24 10.26 -3.91
N ASN A 67 6.77 11.16 -4.75
CA ASN A 67 7.45 12.42 -5.03
C ASN A 67 6.47 13.59 -5.04
N ASN A 68 5.24 13.35 -4.60
CA ASN A 68 4.15 14.29 -4.62
C ASN A 68 3.33 14.15 -3.32
N PRO A 69 3.48 15.10 -2.39
CA PRO A 69 2.91 14.99 -1.04
C PRO A 69 1.37 15.10 -0.99
N ASP A 70 0.71 15.26 -2.13
CA ASP A 70 -0.74 15.48 -2.29
C ASP A 70 -1.14 14.90 -3.66
N THR A 71 -1.46 13.61 -3.67
CA THR A 71 -1.64 12.78 -4.87
C THR A 71 -2.85 13.20 -5.69
N ASP A 72 -3.96 13.54 -5.05
CA ASP A 72 -5.19 13.89 -5.72
C ASP A 72 -5.39 15.41 -5.94
N ASN A 73 -4.51 16.23 -5.36
CA ASN A 73 -4.39 17.67 -5.52
C ASN A 73 -5.56 18.47 -4.93
N ASP A 74 -6.09 18.02 -3.80
CA ASP A 74 -7.18 18.68 -3.08
C ASP A 74 -6.69 19.68 -2.00
N GLY A 75 -5.38 19.65 -1.72
CA GLY A 75 -4.72 20.54 -0.78
C GLY A 75 -4.49 19.96 0.62
N LEU A 76 -4.82 18.69 0.85
CA LEU A 76 -4.46 17.91 2.02
C LEU A 76 -3.30 16.96 1.67
N GLU A 77 -2.32 16.80 2.57
CA GLU A 77 -1.18 15.91 2.30
C GLU A 77 -1.58 14.43 2.44
N ASP A 78 -1.07 13.51 1.60
CA ASP A 78 -1.52 12.09 1.60
C ASP A 78 -1.36 11.45 2.98
N GLY A 79 -0.29 11.79 3.70
CA GLY A 79 -0.09 11.38 5.09
C GLY A 79 -1.12 11.94 6.08
N GLU A 80 -1.56 13.20 5.91
CA GLU A 80 -2.63 13.78 6.71
C GLU A 80 -3.97 13.11 6.42
N GLU A 81 -4.24 12.79 5.15
CA GLU A 81 -5.43 12.08 4.71
C GLU A 81 -5.54 10.69 5.32
N VAL A 82 -4.46 9.90 5.29
CA VAL A 82 -4.40 8.58 5.92
C VAL A 82 -4.69 8.68 7.43
N ASP A 83 -4.16 9.70 8.11
CA ASP A 83 -4.38 9.93 9.53
C ASP A 83 -5.83 10.36 9.85
N LEU A 84 -6.46 11.12 8.96
CA LEU A 84 -7.86 11.55 9.07
C LEU A 84 -8.86 10.47 8.62
N GLY A 85 -8.40 9.51 7.82
CA GLY A 85 -9.21 8.43 7.26
C GLY A 85 -9.97 8.82 5.99
N THR A 86 -9.48 9.84 5.26
CA THR A 86 -9.88 10.14 3.88
C THR A 86 -9.10 9.26 2.89
N ASP A 87 -9.46 9.28 1.61
CA ASP A 87 -8.81 8.50 0.55
C ASP A 87 -7.85 9.40 -0.24
N PRO A 88 -6.52 9.24 -0.11
CA PRO A 88 -5.52 10.12 -0.73
C PRO A 88 -5.43 10.03 -2.26
N ASN A 89 -6.39 9.36 -2.88
CA ASN A 89 -6.53 9.27 -4.33
C ASN A 89 -7.88 9.83 -4.80
N ASN A 90 -8.64 10.44 -3.91
CA ASN A 90 -9.98 10.93 -4.17
C ASN A 90 -10.23 12.26 -3.44
N PRO A 91 -10.27 13.39 -4.18
CA PRO A 91 -10.24 14.72 -3.59
C PRO A 91 -11.53 15.11 -2.86
N ASP A 92 -12.50 14.21 -2.71
CA ASP A 92 -13.82 14.37 -2.08
C ASP A 92 -14.26 12.96 -1.64
N THR A 93 -13.76 12.52 -0.48
CA THR A 93 -13.92 11.15 0.02
C THR A 93 -15.38 10.76 0.19
N ASP A 94 -16.19 11.66 0.73
CA ASP A 94 -17.59 11.37 1.06
C ASP A 94 -18.59 11.71 -0.06
N ASN A 95 -18.09 12.33 -1.13
CA ASN A 95 -18.80 12.69 -2.37
C ASN A 95 -19.93 13.71 -2.12
N ASP A 96 -19.74 14.66 -1.21
CA ASP A 96 -20.70 15.71 -0.95
C ASP A 96 -20.52 16.98 -1.81
N GLY A 97 -19.38 17.09 -2.49
CA GLY A 97 -19.00 18.16 -3.40
C GLY A 97 -18.13 19.27 -2.78
N LEU A 98 -17.63 19.08 -1.57
CA LEU A 98 -16.50 19.80 -0.99
C LEU A 98 -15.25 18.93 -1.07
N GLU A 99 -14.10 19.54 -1.33
CA GLU A 99 -12.83 18.80 -1.34
C GLU A 99 -12.37 18.50 0.09
N ASP A 100 -11.74 17.35 0.37
CA ASP A 100 -11.39 16.95 1.74
C ASP A 100 -10.46 18.00 2.40
N GLY A 101 -9.52 18.55 1.62
CA GLY A 101 -8.68 19.70 2.01
C GLY A 101 -9.47 20.97 2.35
N GLU A 102 -10.65 21.19 1.77
CA GLU A 102 -11.55 22.29 2.17
C GLU A 102 -12.35 21.97 3.46
N GLU A 103 -12.60 20.70 3.75
CA GLU A 103 -13.41 20.26 4.88
C GLU A 103 -12.69 20.36 6.23
N VAL A 104 -11.35 20.23 6.26
CA VAL A 104 -10.55 20.25 7.50
C VAL A 104 -10.72 21.55 8.31
N ASP A 105 -11.06 22.66 7.67
CA ASP A 105 -11.21 23.98 8.29
C ASP A 105 -12.65 24.34 8.73
N LEU A 106 -13.63 23.42 8.61
CA LEU A 106 -15.07 23.66 8.86
C LEU A 106 -15.56 23.27 10.28
#